data_AF-A0A6A4J032-F1
#
_entry.id   AF-A0A6A4J032-F1
#
_cell.length_a   1.000
_cell.length_b   1.000
_cell.length_c   1.000
_cell.angle_alpha   90.00
_cell.angle_beta   90.00
_cell.angle_gamma   90.00
#
_symmetry.space_group_name_H-M   'P 1'
#
loop_
_entity.id
_entity.type
_entity.pdbx_description
1 polymer ?
#
loop_
_entity_poly.entity_id
_entity_poly.type
_entity_poly.pdbx_seq_one_letter_code
_entity_poly.pdbx_strand_id
1 'polypeptide(L)'
;MANMFQQPVMLVGFDVTHDTRQKGRSVGAFVASLNMQFSRYFSAISMHVNGEELSNDISVQMTKAIVKFRSINNVVPSKIIFYRDGVGDGNIHYVLSHEVDLIKKALDQYYPDGVKLTVVLVSKKINARIFNNNHNPPPGTVVDDVITMPERYDFYLVSQSVNQGTVSPTYYNIIYDTVCLAPDLLQRLTYKLTHMYYNWSGTVRVPAPVQYAHKLAFLVGQSIHRAPNPSLDDLLYFL
;
A
#
# COMPACT_ATOMS: atom_id res chain seq x y z
N MET A 1 12.30 0.45 19.43
CA MET A 1 11.24 -0.19 18.62
C MET A 1 10.02 -0.67 19.42
N ALA A 2 10.12 -0.90 20.75
CA ALA A 2 9.04 -1.49 21.56
C ALA A 2 7.73 -0.66 21.68
N ASN A 3 7.72 0.65 21.42
CA ASN A 3 6.54 1.50 21.62
C ASN A 3 5.59 1.65 20.41
N MET A 4 6.02 1.34 19.17
CA MET A 4 5.21 1.67 17.98
C MET A 4 3.97 0.76 17.81
N PHE A 5 4.11 -0.52 18.15
CA PHE A 5 3.06 -1.55 18.02
C PHE A 5 2.35 -1.85 19.34
N GLN A 6 2.52 -1.01 20.37
CA GLN A 6 1.73 -1.12 21.60
C GLN A 6 0.24 -0.80 21.36
N GLN A 7 -0.04 -0.01 20.33
CA GLN A 7 -1.39 0.27 19.87
C GLN A 7 -1.67 -0.47 18.55
N PRO A 8 -2.90 -0.92 18.32
CA PRO A 8 -3.28 -1.56 17.07
C PRO A 8 -2.99 -0.73 15.82
N VAL A 9 -2.32 -1.32 14.84
CA VAL A 9 -2.01 -0.68 13.54
C VAL A 9 -2.58 -1.53 12.42
N MET A 10 -3.23 -0.89 11.44
CA MET A 10 -3.65 -1.54 10.21
C MET A 10 -2.78 -1.05 9.04
N LEU A 11 -2.20 -1.99 8.31
CA LEU A 11 -1.43 -1.73 7.10
C LEU A 11 -2.29 -2.04 5.88
N VAL A 12 -2.36 -1.10 4.96
CA VAL A 12 -3.21 -1.20 3.77
C VAL A 12 -2.34 -1.06 2.53
N GLY A 13 -2.59 -1.89 1.53
CA GLY A 13 -2.02 -1.78 0.19
C GLY A 13 -3.12 -1.65 -0.84
N PHE A 14 -2.86 -0.84 -1.87
CA PHE A 14 -3.76 -0.70 -2.99
C PHE A 14 -2.99 -0.60 -4.30
N ASP A 15 -3.47 -1.31 -5.33
CA ASP A 15 -2.93 -1.27 -6.68
C ASP A 15 -4.08 -1.30 -7.69
N VAL A 16 -3.82 -0.79 -8.89
CA VAL A 16 -4.77 -0.76 -10.00
C VAL A 16 -4.14 -1.39 -11.23
N THR A 17 -4.88 -2.25 -11.91
CA THR A 17 -4.53 -2.74 -13.25
C THR A 17 -5.66 -2.48 -14.23
N HIS A 18 -5.34 -2.41 -15.53
CA HIS A 18 -6.36 -2.42 -16.57
C HIS A 18 -6.90 -3.83 -16.80
N ASP A 19 -8.20 -3.92 -17.12
CA ASP A 19 -8.83 -5.15 -17.56
C ASP A 19 -8.54 -5.39 -19.05
N THR A 20 -8.10 -6.60 -19.42
CA THR A 20 -7.73 -6.91 -20.82
C THR A 20 -8.91 -7.24 -21.71
N ARG A 21 -10.06 -7.59 -21.13
CA ARG A 21 -11.28 -7.93 -21.87
C ARG A 21 -12.21 -6.72 -22.01
N GLN A 22 -12.29 -5.87 -20.99
CA GLN A 22 -13.17 -4.70 -20.93
C GLN A 22 -12.36 -3.41 -21.09
N LYS A 23 -12.20 -2.96 -22.34
CA LYS A 23 -11.49 -1.71 -22.65
C LYS A 23 -12.06 -0.53 -21.86
N GLY A 24 -11.18 0.29 -21.28
CA GLY A 24 -11.57 1.46 -20.49
C GLY A 24 -11.96 1.14 -19.04
N ARG A 25 -11.97 -0.13 -18.64
CA ARG A 25 -12.23 -0.54 -17.26
C ARG A 25 -10.95 -0.91 -16.54
N SER A 26 -10.85 -0.49 -15.29
CA SER A 26 -9.73 -0.77 -14.41
C SER A 26 -10.22 -1.56 -13.19
N VAL A 27 -9.32 -2.39 -12.67
CA VAL A 27 -9.54 -3.24 -11.50
C VAL A 27 -8.66 -2.71 -10.38
N GLY A 28 -9.29 -2.23 -9.32
CA GLY A 28 -8.63 -1.81 -8.09
C GLY A 28 -8.67 -2.94 -7.09
N ALA A 29 -7.53 -3.25 -6.48
CA ALA A 29 -7.45 -4.22 -5.39
C ALA A 29 -7.04 -3.52 -4.11
N PHE A 30 -7.81 -3.77 -3.06
CA PHE A 30 -7.57 -3.28 -1.72
C PHE A 30 -7.19 -4.45 -0.82
N VAL A 31 -6.09 -4.34 -0.08
CA VAL A 31 -5.64 -5.38 0.86
C VAL A 31 -5.26 -4.74 2.19
N ALA A 32 -5.85 -5.20 3.30
CA ALA A 32 -5.61 -4.66 4.63
C ALA A 32 -5.26 -5.75 5.64
N SER A 33 -4.22 -5.53 6.45
CA SER A 33 -3.84 -6.46 7.52
C SER A 33 -4.90 -6.52 8.62
N LEU A 34 -5.22 -7.71 9.11
CA LEU A 34 -6.27 -7.93 10.11
C LEU A 34 -5.76 -8.18 11.54
N ASN A 35 -4.46 -8.37 11.71
CA ASN A 35 -3.85 -8.69 13.00
C ASN A 35 -2.48 -8.01 13.17
N MET A 36 -2.03 -7.94 14.43
CA MET A 36 -0.81 -7.25 14.83
C MET A 36 0.49 -7.86 14.28
N GLN A 37 0.47 -9.13 13.92
CA GLN A 37 1.59 -9.81 13.27
C GLN A 37 1.62 -9.58 11.75
N PHE A 38 0.63 -8.88 11.19
CA PHE A 38 0.49 -8.61 9.75
C PHE A 38 0.54 -9.88 8.90
N SER A 39 -0.13 -10.94 9.38
CA SER A 39 -0.11 -12.26 8.73
C SER A 39 -1.46 -12.68 8.13
N ARG A 40 -2.53 -11.98 8.50
CA ARG A 40 -3.87 -12.18 7.96
C ARG A 40 -4.31 -10.92 7.26
N TYR A 41 -5.03 -11.08 6.15
CA TYR A 41 -5.41 -9.96 5.29
C TYR A 41 -6.88 -10.06 4.92
N PHE A 42 -7.57 -8.93 4.96
CA PHE A 42 -8.79 -8.67 4.23
C PHE A 42 -8.40 -8.21 2.83
N SER A 43 -9.13 -8.66 1.83
CA SER A 43 -8.91 -8.33 0.43
C SER A 43 -10.23 -8.07 -0.27
N ALA A 44 -10.26 -7.07 -1.14
CA ALA A 44 -11.45 -6.72 -1.90
C ALA A 44 -11.08 -6.15 -3.26
N ILE A 45 -12.01 -6.28 -4.20
CA ILE A 45 -11.89 -5.78 -5.56
C ILE A 45 -12.96 -4.72 -5.80
N SER A 46 -12.58 -3.67 -6.52
CA SER A 46 -13.49 -2.78 -7.20
C SER A 46 -13.18 -2.71 -8.69
N MET A 47 -14.22 -2.51 -9.50
CA MET A 47 -14.07 -2.36 -10.95
C MET A 47 -14.64 -1.01 -11.35
N HIS A 48 -13.76 -0.12 -11.80
CA HIS A 48 -14.06 1.29 -12.00
C HIS A 48 -13.73 1.74 -13.43
N VAL A 49 -14.44 2.76 -13.90
CA VAL A 49 -14.24 3.37 -15.23
C VAL A 49 -13.50 4.70 -15.11
N ASN A 50 -13.61 5.38 -13.96
CA ASN A 50 -12.98 6.67 -13.70
C ASN A 50 -12.39 6.76 -12.28
N GLY A 51 -11.70 7.86 -11.99
CA GLY A 51 -11.04 8.09 -10.70
C GLY A 51 -11.99 8.38 -9.54
N GLU A 52 -13.20 8.88 -9.81
CA GLU A 52 -14.18 9.20 -8.76
C GLU A 52 -14.79 7.92 -8.18
N GLU A 53 -15.19 6.98 -9.05
CA GLU A 53 -15.61 5.63 -8.65
C GLU A 53 -14.52 4.95 -7.82
N LEU A 54 -13.27 5.02 -8.28
CA LEU A 54 -12.12 4.48 -7.57
C LEU A 54 -11.99 5.03 -6.15
N SER A 55 -12.09 6.35 -6.00
CA SER A 55 -11.95 7.03 -4.70
C SER A 55 -13.08 6.66 -3.75
N ASN A 56 -14.31 6.60 -4.25
CA ASN A 56 -15.47 6.15 -3.48
C ASN A 56 -15.30 4.69 -3.02
N ASP A 57 -14.88 3.81 -3.94
CA ASP A 57 -14.66 2.40 -3.63
C ASP A 57 -13.57 2.20 -2.58
N ILE A 58 -12.45 2.93 -2.65
CA ILE A 58 -11.40 2.89 -1.62
C ILE A 58 -11.99 3.21 -0.24
N SER A 59 -12.84 4.24 -0.12
CA SER A 59 -13.46 4.62 1.15
C SER A 59 -14.40 3.53 1.70
N VAL A 60 -15.16 2.87 0.82
CA VAL A 60 -16.05 1.75 1.16
C VAL A 60 -15.25 0.54 1.63
N GLN A 61 -14.17 0.18 0.92
CA GLN A 61 -13.33 -0.96 1.30
C GLN A 61 -12.55 -0.70 2.60
N MET A 62 -12.09 0.54 2.82
CA MET A 62 -11.47 0.93 4.08
C MET A 62 -12.44 0.75 5.27
N THR A 63 -13.70 1.15 5.10
CA THR A 63 -14.74 0.97 6.11
C THR A 63 -14.96 -0.52 6.44
N LYS A 64 -15.10 -1.37 5.41
CA LYS A 64 -15.25 -2.82 5.57
C LYS A 64 -14.04 -3.44 6.29
N ALA A 65 -12.83 -3.02 5.93
CA ALA A 65 -11.60 -3.48 6.55
C ALA A 65 -11.56 -3.14 8.05
N ILE A 66 -12.00 -1.95 8.44
CA ILE A 66 -12.06 -1.55 9.86
C ILE A 66 -13.10 -2.35 10.63
N VAL A 67 -14.29 -2.57 10.04
CA VAL A 67 -15.32 -3.42 10.64
C VAL A 67 -14.79 -4.85 10.84
N LYS A 68 -14.08 -5.38 9.84
CA LYS A 68 -13.45 -6.70 9.93
C LYS A 68 -12.32 -6.76 10.95
N PHE A 69 -11.47 -5.73 10.99
CA PHE A 69 -10.42 -5.61 12.00
C PHE A 69 -11.01 -5.59 13.41
N ARG A 70 -12.08 -4.81 13.62
CA ARG A 70 -12.78 -4.72 14.91
C ARG A 70 -13.40 -6.04 15.33
N SER A 71 -14.00 -6.80 14.42
CA SER A 71 -14.61 -8.09 14.77
C SER A 71 -13.57 -9.15 15.19
N ILE A 72 -12.33 -9.02 14.75
CA ILE A 72 -11.23 -9.93 15.12
C ILE A 72 -10.51 -9.47 16.39
N ASN A 73 -10.30 -8.16 16.55
CA ASN A 73 -9.46 -7.61 17.62
C ASN A 73 -10.26 -6.96 18.76
N ASN A 74 -11.58 -6.88 18.65
CA ASN A 74 -12.51 -6.15 19.55
C ASN A 74 -12.26 -4.63 19.65
N VAL A 75 -11.34 -4.10 18.83
CA VAL A 75 -10.97 -2.68 18.77
C VAL A 75 -10.74 -2.28 17.31
N VAL A 76 -11.01 -1.01 16.99
CA VAL A 76 -10.60 -0.43 15.71
C VAL A 76 -9.09 -0.12 15.71
N PRO A 77 -8.39 -0.12 14.57
CA PRO A 77 -6.97 0.18 14.54
C PRO A 77 -6.71 1.63 14.98
N SER A 78 -5.80 1.85 15.91
CA SER A 78 -5.47 3.21 16.37
C SER A 78 -4.73 4.04 15.32
N LYS A 79 -4.10 3.39 14.35
CA LYS A 79 -3.32 4.00 13.26
C LYS A 79 -3.52 3.20 11.97
N ILE A 80 -3.58 3.91 10.85
CA ILE A 80 -3.65 3.30 9.51
C ILE A 80 -2.47 3.81 8.68
N ILE A 81 -1.74 2.89 8.05
CA ILE A 81 -0.69 3.23 7.09
C ILE A 81 -1.10 2.66 5.74
N PHE A 82 -1.38 3.55 4.79
CA PHE A 82 -1.92 3.24 3.49
C PHE A 82 -0.87 3.40 2.40
N TYR A 83 -0.42 2.29 1.82
CA TYR A 83 0.49 2.25 0.68
C TYR A 83 -0.30 2.20 -0.63
N ARG A 84 -0.19 3.25 -1.44
CA ARG A 84 -0.94 3.46 -2.67
C ARG A 84 -0.02 3.39 -3.89
N ASP A 85 -0.12 2.32 -4.67
CA ASP A 85 0.63 2.12 -5.92
C ASP A 85 -0.18 2.62 -7.13
N GLY A 86 0.49 2.92 -8.25
CA GLY A 86 -0.18 3.28 -9.50
C GLY A 86 -0.61 4.74 -9.62
N VAL A 87 -0.04 5.64 -8.82
CA VAL A 87 -0.30 7.09 -8.88
C VAL A 87 0.92 7.81 -9.45
N GLY A 88 0.72 8.54 -10.55
CA GLY A 88 1.74 9.45 -11.09
C GLY A 88 1.70 10.83 -10.43
N ASP A 89 2.80 11.57 -10.52
CA ASP A 89 2.98 12.87 -9.86
C ASP A 89 1.86 13.89 -10.14
N GLY A 90 1.33 13.91 -11.36
CA GLY A 90 0.22 14.81 -11.75
C GLY A 90 -1.09 14.54 -11.00
N ASN A 91 -1.24 13.38 -10.37
CA ASN A 91 -2.47 12.98 -9.67
C ASN A 91 -2.34 13.05 -8.13
N ILE A 92 -1.19 13.48 -7.58
CA ILE A 92 -0.99 13.56 -6.12
C ILE A 92 -2.06 14.44 -5.46
N HIS A 93 -2.35 15.60 -6.04
CA HIS A 93 -3.36 16.52 -5.50
C HIS A 93 -4.77 15.89 -5.51
N TYR A 94 -5.10 15.10 -6.54
CA TYR A 94 -6.37 14.39 -6.61
C TYR A 94 -6.49 13.36 -5.49
N VAL A 95 -5.44 12.57 -5.25
CA VAL A 95 -5.42 11.59 -4.15
C VAL A 95 -5.65 12.28 -2.81
N LEU A 96 -4.99 13.41 -2.56
CA LEU A 96 -5.16 14.16 -1.31
C LEU A 96 -6.57 14.74 -1.14
N SER A 97 -7.08 15.41 -2.18
CA SER A 97 -8.37 16.13 -2.12
C SER A 97 -9.59 15.21 -2.23
N HIS A 98 -9.44 14.00 -2.76
CA HIS A 98 -10.55 13.06 -2.99
C HIS A 98 -10.38 11.78 -2.19
N GLU A 99 -9.36 10.95 -2.48
CA GLU A 99 -9.19 9.64 -1.82
C GLU A 99 -9.03 9.79 -0.30
N VAL A 100 -8.12 10.66 0.15
CA VAL A 100 -7.85 10.85 1.60
C VAL A 100 -9.05 11.47 2.31
N ASP A 101 -9.69 12.47 1.72
CA ASP A 101 -10.85 13.12 2.34
C ASP A 101 -12.07 12.18 2.42
N LEU A 102 -12.31 11.36 1.39
CA LEU A 102 -13.36 10.34 1.43
C LEU A 102 -13.07 9.26 2.46
N ILE A 103 -11.81 8.81 2.58
CA ILE A 103 -11.41 7.89 3.64
C ILE A 103 -11.72 8.51 5.01
N LYS A 104 -11.27 9.73 5.29
CA LYS A 104 -11.51 10.38 6.59
C LYS A 104 -13.01 10.47 6.91
N LYS A 105 -13.80 11.02 5.99
CA LYS A 105 -15.25 11.15 6.13
C LYS A 105 -15.95 9.81 6.41
N ALA A 106 -15.57 8.75 5.68
CA ALA A 106 -16.15 7.42 5.88
C ALA A 106 -15.83 6.84 7.27
N LEU A 107 -14.72 7.28 7.86
CA LEU A 107 -14.21 6.78 9.13
C LEU A 107 -14.60 7.63 10.35
N ASP A 108 -15.15 8.84 10.18
CA ASP A 108 -15.51 9.75 11.28
C ASP A 108 -16.39 9.07 12.36
N GLN A 109 -17.32 8.19 11.95
CA GLN A 109 -18.17 7.43 12.87
C GLN A 109 -17.41 6.45 13.79
N TYR A 110 -16.19 6.06 13.42
CA TYR A 110 -15.33 5.15 14.20
C TYR A 110 -14.24 5.89 14.98
N TYR A 111 -13.93 7.13 14.59
CA TYR A 111 -12.87 7.94 15.19
C TYR A 111 -13.41 9.34 15.52
N PRO A 112 -14.02 9.53 16.71
CA PRO A 112 -14.57 10.83 17.13
C PRO A 112 -13.55 11.97 17.11
N ASP A 113 -12.29 11.68 17.42
CA ASP A 113 -11.18 12.64 17.42
C ASP A 113 -10.43 12.69 16.08
N GLY A 114 -10.96 12.04 15.04
CA GLY A 114 -10.33 11.90 13.73
C GLY A 114 -9.37 10.70 13.64
N VAL A 115 -9.32 10.08 12.46
CA VAL A 115 -8.44 8.93 12.18
C VAL A 115 -6.98 9.37 12.07
N LYS A 116 -6.06 8.59 12.68
CA LYS A 116 -4.62 8.74 12.45
C LYS A 116 -4.22 7.94 11.21
N LEU A 117 -3.84 8.64 10.16
CA LEU A 117 -3.60 8.10 8.82
C LEU A 117 -2.28 8.62 8.26
N THR A 118 -1.47 7.70 7.74
CA THR A 118 -0.33 8.00 6.87
C THR A 118 -0.62 7.44 5.49
N VAL A 119 -0.46 8.24 4.43
CA VAL A 119 -0.60 7.81 3.04
C VAL A 119 0.74 7.91 2.33
N VAL A 120 1.21 6.77 1.86
CA VAL A 120 2.51 6.60 1.20
C VAL A 120 2.27 6.16 -0.24
N LEU A 121 2.60 7.04 -1.19
CA LEU A 121 2.61 6.66 -2.60
C LEU A 121 3.82 5.77 -2.89
N VAL A 122 3.60 4.69 -3.63
CA VAL A 122 4.63 3.71 -3.98
C VAL A 122 4.84 3.73 -5.49
N SER A 123 6.07 4.07 -5.92
CA SER A 123 6.41 4.18 -7.34
C SER A 123 7.53 3.21 -7.73
N LYS A 124 7.17 2.21 -8.53
CA LYS A 124 8.09 1.21 -9.10
C LYS A 124 8.67 1.65 -10.46
N LYS A 125 7.99 2.52 -11.20
CA LYS A 125 8.41 2.94 -12.55
C LYS A 125 9.13 4.27 -12.46
N ILE A 126 10.41 4.23 -12.08
CA ILE A 126 11.25 5.41 -11.87
C ILE A 126 12.55 5.35 -12.67
N ASN A 127 13.10 6.52 -13.00
CA ASN A 127 14.35 6.64 -13.75
C ASN A 127 15.59 6.55 -12.86
N ALA A 128 15.48 6.91 -11.58
CA ALA A 128 16.61 6.89 -10.65
C ALA A 128 17.25 5.50 -10.55
N ARG A 129 18.58 5.47 -10.51
CA ARG A 129 19.41 4.28 -10.27
C ARG A 129 20.44 4.64 -9.21
N ILE A 130 20.64 3.72 -8.26
CA ILE A 130 21.54 3.90 -7.12
C ILE A 130 22.60 2.82 -7.21
N PHE A 131 23.86 3.20 -7.01
CA PHE A 131 25.02 2.31 -7.07
C PHE A 131 25.84 2.44 -5.79
N ASN A 132 26.41 1.34 -5.33
CA ASN A 132 27.41 1.31 -4.27
C ASN A 132 28.74 0.85 -4.88
N ASN A 133 29.69 1.76 -5.07
CA ASN A 133 30.99 1.48 -5.68
C ASN A 133 30.88 0.71 -7.02
N ASN A 134 30.08 1.21 -7.97
CA ASN A 134 29.78 0.58 -9.28
C ASN A 134 29.06 -0.79 -9.22
N HIS A 135 28.63 -1.23 -8.04
CA HIS A 135 27.83 -2.43 -7.87
C HIS A 135 26.40 -2.08 -7.49
N ASN A 136 25.50 -3.06 -7.62
CA ASN A 136 24.16 -2.92 -7.07
C ASN A 136 24.25 -2.76 -5.54
N PRO A 137 23.56 -1.77 -4.94
CA PRO A 137 23.47 -1.65 -3.50
C PRO A 137 22.79 -2.90 -2.89
N PRO A 138 23.16 -3.27 -1.65
CA PRO A 138 22.53 -4.39 -0.96
C PRO A 138 21.05 -4.09 -0.64
N PRO A 139 20.20 -5.13 -0.52
CA PRO A 139 18.86 -4.97 0.03
C PRO A 139 18.89 -4.28 1.40
N GLY A 140 17.97 -3.33 1.60
CA GLY A 140 17.91 -2.47 2.79
C GLY A 140 18.58 -1.11 2.63
N THR A 141 19.25 -0.82 1.50
CA THR A 141 19.77 0.53 1.23
C THR A 141 18.62 1.53 1.11
N VAL A 142 18.67 2.57 1.94
CA VAL A 142 17.76 3.72 1.94
C VAL A 142 18.52 4.95 1.47
N VAL A 143 17.87 5.79 0.66
CA VAL A 143 18.37 7.12 0.29
C VAL A 143 17.23 8.12 0.47
N ASP A 144 17.37 9.00 1.46
CA ASP A 144 16.37 10.00 1.86
C ASP A 144 16.91 11.44 1.81
N ASP A 145 18.08 11.64 1.19
CA ASP A 145 18.72 12.94 1.02
C ASP A 145 19.34 13.08 -0.39
N VAL A 146 19.65 14.32 -0.79
CA VAL A 146 20.32 14.76 -2.02
C VAL A 146 19.53 14.54 -3.31
N ILE A 147 19.04 13.33 -3.56
CA ILE A 147 18.31 12.95 -4.78
C ILE A 147 16.80 12.91 -4.57
N THR A 148 16.34 13.16 -3.34
CA THR A 148 14.96 13.38 -2.95
C THR A 148 14.47 14.76 -3.40
N MET A 149 13.15 14.98 -3.37
CA MET A 149 12.59 16.29 -3.73
C MET A 149 12.53 17.20 -2.50
N PRO A 150 13.11 18.41 -2.50
CA PRO A 150 13.14 19.30 -1.34
C PRO A 150 11.77 19.64 -0.75
N GLU A 151 10.74 19.67 -1.60
CA GLU A 151 9.36 19.99 -1.23
C GLU A 151 8.53 18.76 -0.80
N ARG A 152 9.11 17.54 -0.82
CA ARG A 152 8.40 16.30 -0.49
C ARG A 152 8.98 15.65 0.75
N TYR A 153 8.14 14.90 1.44
CA TYR A 153 8.60 13.91 2.40
C TYR A 153 8.71 12.57 1.65
N ASP A 154 9.89 12.25 1.13
CA ASP A 154 10.10 11.08 0.30
C ASP A 154 11.42 10.35 0.61
N PHE A 155 11.53 9.12 0.11
CA PHE A 155 12.75 8.34 0.18
C PHE A 155 12.76 7.24 -0.88
N TYR A 156 13.95 6.77 -1.23
CA TYR A 156 14.17 5.58 -2.02
C TYR A 156 14.56 4.40 -1.12
N LEU A 157 14.07 3.21 -1.44
CA LEU A 157 14.48 1.97 -0.79
C LEU A 157 14.78 0.90 -1.85
N VAL A 158 15.97 0.32 -1.75
CA VAL A 158 16.36 -0.89 -2.48
C VAL A 158 16.01 -2.08 -1.61
N SER A 159 14.88 -2.72 -1.89
CA SER A 159 14.36 -3.80 -1.06
C SER A 159 14.77 -5.19 -1.52
N GLN A 160 15.05 -5.40 -2.81
CA GLN A 160 15.32 -6.71 -3.42
C GLN A 160 16.63 -6.71 -4.20
N SER A 161 17.36 -7.82 -4.18
CA SER A 161 18.53 -8.06 -5.03
C SER A 161 18.14 -8.60 -6.40
N VAL A 162 18.90 -8.26 -7.43
CA VAL A 162 18.73 -8.81 -8.79
C VAL A 162 19.93 -9.68 -9.16
N ASN A 163 19.69 -10.80 -9.83
CA ASN A 163 20.76 -11.71 -10.29
C ASN A 163 21.51 -11.15 -11.50
N GLN A 164 20.82 -10.37 -12.34
CA GLN A 164 21.36 -9.77 -13.54
C GLN A 164 20.81 -8.36 -13.73
N GLY A 165 21.65 -7.47 -14.25
CA GLY A 165 21.29 -6.08 -14.54
C GLY A 165 21.37 -5.15 -13.34
N THR A 166 20.86 -3.93 -13.51
CA THR A 166 20.86 -2.89 -12.48
C THR A 166 19.59 -2.96 -11.63
N VAL A 167 19.75 -2.94 -10.31
CA VAL A 167 18.63 -2.86 -9.39
C VAL A 167 17.88 -1.54 -9.56
N SER A 168 16.56 -1.61 -9.66
CA SER A 168 15.71 -0.42 -9.67
C SER A 168 15.16 -0.21 -8.26
N PRO A 169 15.48 0.91 -7.58
CA PRO A 169 14.89 1.20 -6.28
C PRO A 169 13.36 1.34 -6.39
N THR A 170 12.71 1.38 -5.24
CA THR A 170 11.32 1.81 -5.12
C THR A 170 11.30 3.18 -4.46
N TYR A 171 10.57 4.12 -5.05
CA TYR A 171 10.38 5.46 -4.52
C TYR A 171 9.11 5.51 -3.67
N TYR A 172 9.20 6.11 -2.49
CA TYR A 172 8.10 6.28 -1.55
C TYR A 172 7.92 7.76 -1.26
N ASN A 173 6.71 8.28 -1.42
CA ASN A 173 6.37 9.66 -1.16
C ASN A 173 5.21 9.74 -0.16
N ILE A 174 5.47 10.29 1.02
CA ILE A 174 4.49 10.47 2.08
C ILE A 174 3.74 11.77 1.80
N ILE A 175 2.51 11.63 1.31
CA ILE A 175 1.70 12.79 0.88
C ILE A 175 0.75 13.29 1.97
N TYR A 176 0.47 12.46 2.97
CA TYR A 176 -0.36 12.79 4.12
C TYR A 176 0.13 12.02 5.34
N ASP A 177 0.32 12.68 6.48
CA ASP A 177 0.73 12.02 7.72
C ASP A 177 0.19 12.71 8.97
N THR A 178 -0.75 12.06 9.65
CA THR A 178 -1.21 12.43 11.02
C THR A 178 -0.79 11.40 12.07
N VAL A 179 -0.15 10.31 11.66
CA VAL A 179 0.46 9.35 12.60
C VAL A 179 1.79 9.92 13.12
N CYS A 180 2.50 10.68 12.29
CA CYS A 180 3.75 11.36 12.61
C CYS A 180 4.81 10.38 13.12
N LEU A 181 5.02 9.29 12.40
CA LEU A 181 6.12 8.37 12.71
C LEU A 181 7.45 9.04 12.41
N ALA A 182 8.46 8.76 13.24
CA ALA A 182 9.82 9.16 12.92
C ALA A 182 10.23 8.54 11.57
N PRO A 183 10.92 9.27 10.69
CA PRO A 183 11.28 8.78 9.36
C PRO A 183 11.99 7.42 9.36
N ASP A 184 12.97 7.21 10.25
CA ASP A 184 13.65 5.91 10.43
C ASP A 184 12.65 4.77 10.68
N LEU A 185 11.63 5.00 11.51
CA LEU A 185 10.64 3.98 11.83
C LEU A 185 9.77 3.63 10.62
N LEU A 186 9.35 4.62 9.84
CA LEU A 186 8.55 4.38 8.63
C LEU A 186 9.36 3.66 7.55
N GLN A 187 10.61 4.06 7.34
CA GLN A 187 11.52 3.41 6.39
C GLN A 187 11.78 1.95 6.77
N ARG A 188 12.07 1.68 8.06
CA ARG A 188 12.28 0.32 8.57
C ARG A 188 11.02 -0.53 8.55
N LEU A 189 9.86 0.06 8.85
CA LEU A 189 8.58 -0.62 8.70
C LEU A 189 8.37 -1.02 7.23
N THR A 190 8.54 -0.07 6.30
CA THR A 190 8.41 -0.29 4.86
C THR A 190 9.30 -1.46 4.42
N TYR A 191 10.57 -1.47 4.85
CA TYR A 191 11.50 -2.57 4.55
C TYR A 191 11.09 -3.91 5.20
N LYS A 192 10.63 -3.92 6.45
CA LYS A 192 10.11 -5.15 7.08
C LYS A 192 8.94 -5.74 6.30
N LEU A 193 8.05 -4.90 5.77
CA LEU A 193 6.90 -5.37 5.01
C LEU A 193 7.28 -6.01 3.68
N THR A 194 8.45 -5.74 3.12
CA THR A 194 8.90 -6.43 1.90
C THR A 194 9.27 -7.88 2.13
N HIS A 195 9.40 -8.32 3.38
CA HIS A 195 9.68 -9.71 3.76
C HIS A 195 8.39 -10.53 3.97
N MET A 196 7.22 -9.88 3.93
CA MET A 196 5.95 -10.48 4.35
C MET A 196 5.11 -11.02 3.18
N TYR A 197 5.68 -11.17 1.99
CA TYR A 197 5.00 -11.72 0.82
C TYR A 197 5.21 -13.24 0.73
N TYR A 198 4.16 -14.02 0.97
CA TYR A 198 4.27 -15.46 1.21
C TYR A 198 4.60 -16.31 0.00
N ASN A 199 4.43 -15.81 -1.22
CA ASN A 199 4.77 -16.55 -2.44
C ASN A 199 6.26 -16.38 -2.84
N TRP A 200 7.10 -15.80 -1.96
CA TRP A 200 8.54 -15.65 -2.20
C TRP A 200 9.33 -15.74 -0.89
N SER A 201 10.33 -16.63 -0.83
CA SER A 201 11.19 -16.83 0.33
C SER A 201 12.34 -15.82 0.39
N GLY A 202 12.00 -14.53 0.35
CA GLY A 202 12.96 -13.42 0.40
C GLY A 202 12.25 -12.07 0.37
N THR A 203 13.01 -11.00 0.18
CA THR A 203 12.45 -9.65 0.03
C THR A 203 11.88 -9.42 -1.36
N VAL A 204 10.69 -8.84 -1.44
CA VAL A 204 10.09 -8.35 -2.69
C VAL A 204 10.28 -6.85 -2.87
N ARG A 205 9.99 -6.34 -4.07
CA ARG A 205 10.24 -4.94 -4.45
C ARG A 205 9.41 -3.90 -3.66
N VAL A 206 8.20 -4.25 -3.26
CA VAL A 206 7.24 -3.35 -2.58
C VAL A 206 6.71 -4.01 -1.30
N PRO A 207 6.09 -3.26 -0.36
CA PRO A 207 5.50 -3.85 0.83
C PRO A 207 4.50 -4.95 0.49
N ALA A 208 4.44 -6.01 1.29
CA ALA A 208 3.57 -7.15 1.03
C ALA A 208 2.09 -6.79 0.78
N PRO A 209 1.44 -5.85 1.51
CA PRO A 209 0.08 -5.44 1.20
C PRO A 209 -0.09 -4.93 -0.24
N VAL A 210 0.89 -4.18 -0.76
CA VAL A 210 0.89 -3.68 -2.14
C VAL A 210 1.13 -4.82 -3.14
N GLN A 211 2.05 -5.74 -2.83
CA GLN A 211 2.30 -6.90 -3.68
C GLN A 211 1.08 -7.85 -3.75
N TYR A 212 0.36 -8.02 -2.64
CA TYR A 212 -0.90 -8.77 -2.59
C TYR A 212 -1.99 -8.07 -3.41
N ALA A 213 -2.15 -6.75 -3.26
CA ALA A 213 -3.08 -5.98 -4.07
C ALA A 213 -2.76 -6.13 -5.57
N HIS A 214 -1.48 -6.02 -5.95
CA HIS A 214 -1.05 -6.23 -7.34
C HIS A 214 -1.44 -7.61 -7.87
N LYS A 215 -1.15 -8.68 -7.12
CA LYS A 215 -1.49 -10.05 -7.51
C LYS A 215 -2.99 -10.26 -7.69
N LEU A 216 -3.78 -9.75 -6.75
CA LEU A 216 -5.23 -9.84 -6.79
C LEU A 216 -5.82 -9.04 -7.97
N ALA A 217 -5.39 -7.79 -8.15
CA ALA A 217 -5.80 -6.95 -9.27
C ALA A 217 -5.45 -7.62 -10.60
N PHE A 218 -4.22 -8.14 -10.73
CA PHE A 218 -3.75 -8.85 -11.92
C PHE A 218 -4.58 -10.10 -12.22
N LEU A 219 -4.79 -10.98 -11.24
CA LEU A 219 -5.62 -12.18 -11.42
C LEU A 219 -7.02 -11.83 -11.94
N VAL A 220 -7.64 -10.79 -11.37
CA VAL A 220 -8.99 -10.40 -11.78
C VAL A 220 -9.00 -9.72 -13.13
N GLY A 221 -8.13 -8.74 -13.38
CA GLY A 221 -8.09 -8.00 -14.65
C GLY A 221 -7.61 -8.82 -15.84
N GLN A 222 -6.85 -9.90 -15.61
CA GLN A 222 -6.29 -10.75 -16.67
C GLN A 222 -7.04 -12.07 -16.87
N SER A 223 -7.82 -12.55 -15.89
CA SER A 223 -8.41 -13.88 -15.95
C SER A 223 -9.87 -13.95 -15.50
N ILE A 224 -10.23 -13.32 -14.38
CA ILE A 224 -11.58 -13.49 -13.79
C ILE A 224 -12.60 -12.52 -14.38
N HIS A 225 -12.22 -11.27 -14.65
CA HIS A 225 -13.03 -10.17 -15.21
C HIS A 225 -14.33 -9.86 -14.46
N ARG A 226 -14.40 -10.24 -13.18
CA ARG A 226 -15.50 -9.93 -12.26
C ARG A 226 -15.02 -9.98 -10.81
N ALA A 227 -15.80 -9.35 -9.92
CA ALA A 227 -15.54 -9.41 -8.48
C ALA A 227 -15.57 -10.87 -7.97
N PRO A 228 -14.57 -11.30 -7.18
CA PRO A 228 -14.57 -12.59 -6.49
C PRO A 228 -15.67 -12.71 -5.43
N ASN A 229 -15.91 -13.94 -4.94
CA ASN A 229 -16.94 -14.19 -3.93
C ASN A 229 -16.51 -13.61 -2.56
N PRO A 230 -17.36 -12.80 -1.87
CA PRO A 230 -17.01 -12.17 -0.59
C PRO A 230 -16.62 -13.15 0.54
N SER A 231 -17.02 -14.43 0.45
CA SER A 231 -16.58 -15.46 1.42
C SER A 231 -15.07 -15.70 1.41
N LEU A 232 -14.37 -15.23 0.37
CA LEU A 232 -12.93 -15.36 0.22
C LEU A 232 -12.15 -14.14 0.70
N ASP A 233 -12.82 -13.07 1.14
CA ASP A 233 -12.18 -11.77 1.42
C ASP A 233 -11.06 -11.88 2.48
N ASP A 234 -11.15 -12.81 3.42
CA ASP A 234 -10.14 -13.02 4.48
C ASP A 234 -9.06 -14.05 4.14
N LEU A 235 -9.03 -14.53 2.88
CA LEU A 235 -8.11 -15.56 2.40
C LEU A 235 -7.20 -14.98 1.31
N LEU A 236 -5.96 -15.49 1.27
CA LEU A 236 -5.01 -15.18 0.21
C LEU A 236 -5.21 -16.13 -1.00
N TYR A 237 -6.45 -16.26 -1.49
CA TYR A 237 -6.83 -17.19 -2.57
C TYR A 237 -6.24 -16.86 -3.95
N PHE A 238 -5.64 -15.67 -4.07
CA PHE A 238 -5.11 -15.10 -5.31
C PHE A 238 -3.59 -15.27 -5.46
N LEU A 239 -2.95 -16.06 -4.57
CA LEU A 239 -1.51 -16.32 -4.59
C LEU A 239 -1.09 -17.35 -5.63
#